data_AF-Q1I1A7-F1
#
_entry.id   AF-Q1I1A7-F1
#
_cell.length_a   1.000
_cell.length_b   1.000
_cell.length_c   1.000
_cell.angle_alpha   90.00
_cell.angle_beta   90.00
_cell.angle_gamma   90.00
#
_symmetry.space_group_name_H-M   'P 1'
#
loop_
_entity.id
_entity.type
_entity.pdbx_description
1 polymer ?
#
loop_
_entity_poly.entity_id
_entity_poly.type
_entity_poly.pdbx_seq_one_letter_code
_entity_poly.pdbx_strand_id
1 'polypeptide(L)'
;MKAEGVSHKAKGKALENSDINFDTPQNSGVAMIAPSSPQRTAELVMLARASGCVTVMQNLEEPSDYLLADLRSKMEPHWDSLSELAEYLARHRSIALVWTDMDGLDDACAALPWDQCHFLVDADDIEAMPILAGAFGRGAMDRLHDRNREVEFGSLHRISDELAEFARTLSRMAETERQTGVSDKPVSFRPAPVGGFRGFPQGAPKPHSVDATAVRDIIKKRRLRERFFDAELFADPAWDILLDLKAAALEGQSVSVSSLCIAASVPPTTALRWITAMTESGMLVRRQDPDDARRVFVDLSEETDAKLDDYFTLTIHSGPNI
;
A
#
# COMPACT_ATOMS: atom_id res chain seq x y z
N MET A 1 22.53 31.07 79.15
CA MET A 1 22.28 29.89 78.27
C MET A 1 21.86 30.45 76.91
N LYS A 2 22.78 30.62 75.95
CA LYS A 2 23.00 29.78 74.73
C LYS A 2 21.70 29.56 73.93
N ALA A 3 21.59 29.74 72.61
CA ALA A 3 22.46 30.27 71.54
C ALA A 3 21.56 30.41 70.29
N GLU A 4 21.88 31.35 69.40
CA GLU A 4 21.30 31.46 68.05
C GLU A 4 21.59 30.20 67.19
N GLY A 5 20.64 29.82 66.35
CA GLY A 5 20.72 28.62 65.51
C GLY A 5 19.85 28.71 64.26
N VAL A 6 20.47 29.28 63.22
CA VAL A 6 20.27 29.14 61.77
C VAL A 6 19.08 28.28 61.29
N SER A 7 18.21 28.95 60.55
CA SER A 7 17.15 28.40 59.71
C SER A 7 17.70 27.84 58.39
N HIS A 8 17.52 26.55 58.14
CA HIS A 8 17.41 25.98 56.79
C HIS A 8 16.74 24.61 56.90
N LYS A 9 15.47 24.51 56.50
CA LYS A 9 14.85 23.22 56.18
C LYS A 9 14.01 23.37 54.92
N ALA A 10 14.44 22.61 53.91
CA ALA A 10 13.88 22.49 52.59
C ALA A 10 12.37 22.17 52.62
N LYS A 11 11.60 22.84 51.76
CA LYS A 11 10.32 22.36 51.27
C LYS A 11 10.34 22.42 49.75
N GLY A 12 10.07 21.27 49.15
CA GLY A 12 10.16 21.00 47.72
C GLY A 12 9.27 21.93 46.90
N LYS A 13 9.80 22.30 45.74
CA LYS A 13 9.05 22.90 44.63
C LYS A 13 7.90 21.96 44.26
N ALA A 14 6.68 22.44 44.42
CA ALA A 14 5.55 21.93 43.66
C ALA A 14 5.85 22.22 42.19
N LEU A 15 6.07 21.16 41.41
CA LEU A 15 6.00 21.23 39.96
C LEU A 15 4.51 21.28 39.62
N GLU A 16 4.07 22.44 39.14
CA GLU A 16 2.86 22.58 38.35
C GLU A 16 2.85 21.48 37.29
N ASN A 17 1.97 20.49 37.47
CA ASN A 17 1.56 19.62 36.39
C ASN A 17 0.84 20.52 35.39
N SER A 18 1.56 20.89 34.34
CA SER A 18 0.95 21.36 33.11
C SER A 18 0.13 20.19 32.60
N ASP A 19 -1.20 20.35 32.67
CA ASP A 19 -2.16 19.50 31.99
C ASP A 19 -1.81 19.52 30.50
N ILE A 20 -1.08 18.50 30.07
CA ILE A 20 -0.92 18.17 28.65
C ILE A 20 -2.30 17.65 28.25
N ASN A 21 -3.14 18.58 27.82
CA ASN A 21 -4.42 18.27 27.21
C ASN A 21 -4.11 17.52 25.90
N PHE A 22 -4.17 16.19 25.96
CA PHE A 22 -4.24 15.38 24.75
C PHE A 22 -5.58 15.69 24.09
N ASP A 23 -5.57 16.70 23.22
CA ASP A 23 -6.67 16.94 22.28
C ASP A 23 -6.95 15.61 21.58
N THR A 24 -8.12 15.08 21.88
CA THR A 24 -8.64 13.82 21.36
C THR A 24 -8.85 14.01 19.86
N PRO A 25 -8.43 13.10 18.95
CA PRO A 25 -8.77 13.25 17.55
C PRO A 25 -10.29 13.12 17.40
N GLN A 26 -10.92 14.25 17.11
CA GLN A 26 -12.35 14.50 17.09
C GLN A 26 -13.03 13.97 15.81
N ASN A 27 -12.79 12.70 15.45
CA ASN A 27 -13.54 12.03 14.41
C ASN A 27 -13.68 10.54 14.72
N SER A 28 -14.58 10.22 15.65
CA SER A 28 -14.89 8.82 16.00
C SER A 28 -15.69 8.18 14.87
N GLY A 29 -15.00 7.63 13.88
CA GLY A 29 -15.64 6.92 12.75
C GLY A 29 -16.50 5.76 13.24
N VAL A 30 -17.55 5.43 12.49
CA VAL A 30 -18.41 4.27 12.80
C VAL A 30 -17.84 3.03 12.12
N ALA A 31 -17.50 2.01 12.92
CA ALA A 31 -17.04 0.72 12.44
C ALA A 31 -18.15 -0.34 12.62
N MET A 32 -18.62 -0.88 11.51
CA MET A 32 -19.53 -2.02 11.48
C MET A 32 -18.72 -3.32 11.46
N ILE A 33 -19.14 -4.31 12.25
CA ILE A 33 -18.48 -5.63 12.30
C ILE A 33 -19.38 -6.65 11.63
N ALA A 34 -18.85 -7.30 10.60
CA ALA A 34 -19.53 -8.39 9.91
C ALA A 34 -19.58 -9.66 10.79
N PRO A 35 -20.57 -10.55 10.60
CA PRO A 35 -20.69 -11.78 11.37
C PRO A 35 -19.41 -12.63 11.32
N SER A 36 -19.00 -13.10 12.49
CA SER A 36 -17.87 -14.02 12.66
C SER A 36 -18.07 -14.82 13.95
N SER A 37 -17.09 -15.65 14.33
CA SER A 37 -17.15 -16.33 15.63
C SER A 37 -17.29 -15.29 16.77
N PRO A 38 -17.98 -15.62 17.88
CA PRO A 38 -18.17 -14.68 18.98
C PRO A 38 -16.85 -14.13 19.54
N GLN A 39 -15.81 -14.97 19.57
CA GLN A 39 -14.48 -14.58 19.99
C GLN A 39 -13.86 -13.57 19.01
N ARG A 40 -13.95 -13.84 17.70
CA ARG A 40 -13.40 -12.94 16.69
C ARG A 40 -14.13 -11.59 16.64
N THR A 41 -15.45 -11.62 16.80
CA THR A 41 -16.26 -10.40 16.91
C THR A 41 -15.77 -9.52 18.07
N ALA A 42 -15.50 -10.12 19.24
CA ALA A 42 -15.00 -9.38 20.40
C ALA A 42 -13.61 -8.76 20.14
N GLU A 43 -12.71 -9.47 19.45
CA GLU A 43 -11.39 -8.95 19.05
C GLU A 43 -11.52 -7.74 18.12
N LEU A 44 -12.35 -7.84 17.08
CA LEU A 44 -12.58 -6.73 16.15
C LEU A 44 -13.24 -5.52 16.82
N VAL A 45 -14.14 -5.74 17.79
CA VAL A 45 -14.70 -4.65 18.63
C VAL A 45 -13.59 -3.94 19.39
N MET A 46 -12.69 -4.70 20.03
CA MET A 46 -11.59 -4.12 20.80
C MET A 46 -10.64 -3.34 19.90
N LEU A 47 -10.28 -3.87 18.74
CA LEU A 47 -9.44 -3.22 17.75
C LEU A 47 -10.03 -1.87 17.29
N ALA A 48 -11.29 -1.87 16.85
CA ALA A 48 -11.95 -0.66 16.38
C ALA A 48 -12.05 0.42 17.47
N ARG A 49 -12.39 0.01 18.71
CA ARG A 49 -12.45 0.94 19.85
C ARG A 49 -11.08 1.50 20.22
N ALA A 50 -10.03 0.68 20.19
CA ALA A 50 -8.66 1.13 20.42
C ALA A 50 -8.19 2.15 19.37
N SER A 51 -8.70 2.05 18.14
CA SER A 51 -8.50 3.03 17.06
C SER A 51 -9.44 4.25 17.13
N GLY A 52 -10.26 4.39 18.17
CA GLY A 52 -11.15 5.53 18.36
C GLY A 52 -12.49 5.45 17.63
N CYS A 53 -12.84 4.30 17.03
CA CYS A 53 -14.10 4.10 16.33
C CYS A 53 -15.24 3.71 17.29
N VAL A 54 -16.46 4.14 16.94
CA VAL A 54 -17.69 3.63 17.56
C VAL A 54 -18.09 2.36 16.82
N THR A 55 -18.29 1.28 17.56
CA THR A 55 -18.60 -0.04 17.00
C THR A 55 -20.10 -0.28 16.97
N VAL A 56 -20.64 -0.66 15.81
CA VAL A 56 -22.03 -1.14 15.65
C VAL A 56 -22.02 -2.59 15.18
N MET A 57 -23.00 -3.37 15.63
CA MET A 57 -23.23 -4.72 15.10
C MET A 57 -23.85 -4.60 13.69
N GLN A 58 -23.75 -5.66 12.89
CA GLN A 58 -24.20 -5.66 11.50
C GLN A 58 -25.62 -5.10 11.34
N ASN A 59 -25.74 -4.03 10.55
CA ASN A 59 -27.00 -3.44 10.11
C ASN A 59 -26.84 -2.93 8.68
N LEU A 60 -27.22 -3.73 7.68
CA LEU A 60 -26.98 -3.43 6.27
C LEU A 60 -27.76 -2.20 5.75
N GLU A 61 -28.73 -1.70 6.52
CA GLU A 61 -29.52 -0.52 6.16
C GLU A 61 -28.82 0.80 6.54
N GLU A 62 -27.97 0.78 7.58
CA GLU A 62 -27.32 1.98 8.11
C GLU A 62 -25.89 2.14 7.57
N PRO A 63 -25.48 3.37 7.20
CA PRO A 63 -24.12 3.61 6.72
C PRO A 63 -23.10 3.56 7.87
N SER A 64 -21.92 3.02 7.56
CA SER A 64 -20.72 3.08 8.41
C SER A 64 -19.55 3.72 7.68
N ASP A 65 -18.56 4.23 8.42
CA ASP A 65 -17.29 4.66 7.82
C ASP A 65 -16.42 3.45 7.46
N TYR A 66 -16.40 2.46 8.35
CA TYR A 66 -15.63 1.23 8.19
C TYR A 66 -16.50 -0.01 8.28
N LEU A 67 -16.11 -1.06 7.56
CA LEU A 67 -16.68 -2.39 7.62
C LEU A 67 -15.55 -3.39 7.91
N LEU A 68 -15.60 -4.09 9.03
CA LEU A 68 -14.59 -5.09 9.41
C LEU A 68 -15.15 -6.47 9.13
N ALA A 69 -14.51 -7.21 8.22
CA ALA A 69 -14.93 -8.55 7.83
C ALA A 69 -13.76 -9.54 7.93
N ASP A 70 -13.96 -10.67 8.60
CA ASP A 70 -12.98 -11.75 8.68
C ASP A 70 -13.45 -12.98 7.90
N LEU A 71 -12.83 -13.22 6.75
CA LEU A 71 -13.11 -14.31 5.83
C LEU A 71 -12.26 -15.55 6.09
N ARG A 72 -11.35 -15.53 7.08
CA ARG A 72 -10.50 -16.69 7.41
C ARG A 72 -11.27 -17.79 8.14
N SER A 73 -12.44 -17.47 8.70
CA SER A 73 -13.22 -18.42 9.49
C SER A 73 -13.97 -19.41 8.58
N LYS A 74 -13.38 -20.60 8.39
CA LYS A 74 -13.93 -21.70 7.56
C LYS A 74 -15.21 -22.37 8.13
N MET A 75 -15.94 -21.73 9.05
CA MET A 75 -17.22 -22.24 9.53
C MET A 75 -18.33 -21.90 8.53
N GLU A 76 -18.57 -22.86 7.63
CA GLU A 76 -19.64 -22.95 6.61
C GLU A 76 -19.68 -21.84 5.54
N PRO A 77 -19.87 -22.21 4.25
CA PRO A 77 -19.77 -21.30 3.13
C PRO A 77 -21.02 -20.43 3.00
N HIS A 78 -21.03 -19.29 3.69
CA HIS A 78 -22.00 -18.24 3.50
C HIS A 78 -21.62 -17.40 2.27
N TRP A 79 -21.66 -17.99 1.08
CA TRP A 79 -21.57 -17.19 -0.17
C TRP A 79 -22.58 -16.01 -0.17
N ASP A 80 -23.65 -16.11 0.64
CA ASP A 80 -24.56 -15.02 1.00
C ASP A 80 -23.84 -13.81 1.62
N SER A 81 -22.90 -13.98 2.57
CA SER A 81 -22.28 -12.80 3.21
C SER A 81 -21.36 -12.02 2.29
N LEU A 82 -20.60 -12.65 1.36
CA LEU A 82 -19.77 -11.86 0.43
C LEU A 82 -20.62 -11.03 -0.52
N SER A 83 -21.73 -11.59 -1.00
CA SER A 83 -22.68 -10.89 -1.87
C SER A 83 -23.37 -9.74 -1.12
N GLU A 84 -23.78 -9.97 0.12
CA GLU A 84 -24.36 -8.94 0.99
C GLU A 84 -23.36 -7.82 1.31
N LEU A 85 -22.10 -8.16 1.60
CA LEU A 85 -21.04 -7.18 1.85
C LEU A 85 -20.75 -6.37 0.58
N ALA A 86 -20.72 -7.01 -0.59
CA ALA A 86 -20.56 -6.33 -1.87
C ALA A 86 -21.72 -5.36 -2.16
N GLU A 87 -22.96 -5.80 -1.93
CA GLU A 87 -24.15 -4.96 -2.11
C GLU A 87 -24.16 -3.78 -1.13
N TYR A 88 -23.76 -4.01 0.12
CA TYR A 88 -23.59 -2.97 1.12
C TYR A 88 -22.54 -1.93 0.69
N LEU A 89 -21.36 -2.37 0.27
CA LEU A 89 -20.28 -1.48 -0.20
C LEU A 89 -20.63 -0.77 -1.52
N ALA A 90 -21.47 -1.36 -2.36
CA ALA A 90 -21.98 -0.67 -3.54
C ALA A 90 -22.98 0.45 -3.16
N ARG A 91 -23.77 0.23 -2.10
CA ARG A 91 -24.78 1.18 -1.60
C ARG A 91 -24.17 2.29 -0.75
N HIS A 92 -23.15 1.97 0.04
CA HIS A 92 -22.56 2.85 1.04
C HIS A 92 -21.08 3.05 0.75
N ARG A 93 -20.58 4.29 0.88
CA ARG A 93 -19.16 4.61 0.66
C ARG A 93 -18.29 4.21 1.85
N SER A 94 -18.44 3.00 2.37
CA SER A 94 -17.69 2.49 3.52
C SER A 94 -16.32 1.95 3.07
N ILE A 95 -15.30 2.07 3.91
CA ILE A 95 -14.01 1.41 3.68
C ILE A 95 -14.05 0.04 4.38
N ALA A 96 -13.94 -1.03 3.61
CA ALA A 96 -13.86 -2.39 4.14
C ALA A 96 -12.43 -2.77 4.50
N LEU A 97 -12.24 -3.32 5.70
CA LEU A 97 -11.03 -4.01 6.13
C LEU A 97 -11.36 -5.50 6.16
N VAL A 98 -10.70 -6.25 5.27
CA VAL A 98 -11.05 -7.64 4.98
C VAL A 98 -9.87 -8.52 5.33
N TRP A 99 -10.00 -9.32 6.39
CA TRP A 99 -9.01 -10.34 6.74
C TRP A 99 -9.28 -11.60 5.95
N THR A 100 -8.24 -12.15 5.32
CA THR A 100 -8.32 -13.39 4.54
C THR A 100 -7.00 -14.16 4.62
N ASP A 101 -7.00 -15.42 4.18
CA ASP A 101 -5.79 -16.16 3.86
C ASP A 101 -5.52 -16.08 2.35
N MET A 102 -4.35 -16.58 1.91
CA MET A 102 -4.01 -16.65 0.48
C MET A 102 -4.98 -17.52 -0.34
N ASP A 103 -5.61 -18.52 0.29
CA ASP A 103 -6.55 -19.42 -0.38
C ASP A 103 -7.87 -18.70 -0.75
N GLY A 104 -8.39 -17.86 0.14
CA GLY A 104 -9.63 -17.10 -0.05
C GLY A 104 -9.45 -15.74 -0.75
N LEU A 105 -8.22 -15.33 -1.03
CA LEU A 105 -7.91 -14.00 -1.56
C LEU A 105 -8.56 -13.76 -2.93
N ASP A 106 -8.40 -14.67 -3.89
CA ASP A 106 -8.93 -14.50 -5.25
C ASP A 106 -10.47 -14.40 -5.24
N ASP A 107 -11.13 -15.24 -4.44
CA ASP A 107 -12.60 -15.24 -4.28
C ASP A 107 -13.09 -13.90 -3.68
N ALA A 108 -12.41 -13.40 -2.63
CA ALA A 108 -12.75 -12.13 -2.01
C ALA A 108 -12.53 -10.94 -2.96
N CYS A 109 -11.46 -10.99 -3.74
CA CYS A 109 -11.13 -9.99 -4.76
C CYS A 109 -12.12 -9.98 -5.93
N ALA A 110 -12.72 -11.13 -6.24
CA ALA A 110 -13.74 -11.25 -7.27
C ALA A 110 -15.11 -10.75 -6.80
N ALA A 111 -15.45 -10.98 -5.53
CA ALA A 111 -16.76 -10.63 -4.99
C ALA A 111 -16.86 -9.16 -4.55
N LEU A 112 -15.80 -8.58 -3.99
CA LEU A 112 -15.86 -7.29 -3.31
C LEU A 112 -15.34 -6.12 -4.17
N PRO A 113 -15.91 -4.90 -4.01
CA PRO A 113 -15.44 -3.71 -4.71
C PRO A 113 -14.08 -3.28 -4.18
N TRP A 114 -13.03 -3.58 -4.95
CA TRP A 114 -11.65 -3.41 -4.52
C TRP A 114 -11.27 -1.97 -4.13
N ASP A 115 -11.82 -0.97 -4.82
CA ASP A 115 -11.58 0.46 -4.54
C ASP A 115 -12.05 0.89 -3.14
N GLN A 116 -12.86 0.05 -2.50
CA GLN A 116 -13.36 0.24 -1.15
C GLN A 116 -12.77 -0.77 -0.16
N CYS A 117 -11.87 -1.67 -0.59
CA CYS A 117 -11.35 -2.76 0.24
C CYS A 117 -9.85 -2.63 0.53
N HIS A 118 -9.50 -2.80 1.80
CA HIS A 118 -8.15 -3.10 2.27
C HIS A 118 -8.08 -4.57 2.72
N PHE A 119 -7.35 -5.38 1.97
CA PHE A 119 -7.15 -6.79 2.27
C PHE A 119 -5.94 -7.00 3.19
N LEU A 120 -6.19 -7.64 4.33
CA LEU A 120 -5.23 -8.04 5.35
C LEU A 120 -5.03 -9.56 5.24
N VAL A 121 -4.03 -9.96 4.46
CA VAL A 121 -3.78 -11.36 4.08
C VAL A 121 -2.72 -11.96 4.98
N ASP A 122 -3.08 -12.98 5.76
CA ASP A 122 -2.21 -13.62 6.75
C ASP A 122 -1.53 -12.62 7.70
N ALA A 123 -2.19 -11.47 7.91
CA ALA A 123 -1.66 -10.31 8.62
C ALA A 123 -2.19 -10.22 10.06
N ASP A 124 -1.42 -9.54 10.90
CA ASP A 124 -1.83 -9.21 12.28
C ASP A 124 -2.84 -8.04 12.27
N ASP A 125 -3.76 -8.03 13.24
CA ASP A 125 -4.78 -7.01 13.41
C ASP A 125 -4.20 -5.61 13.63
N ILE A 126 -3.00 -5.50 14.18
CA ILE A 126 -2.35 -4.20 14.40
C ILE A 126 -2.14 -3.43 13.08
N GLU A 127 -2.04 -4.13 11.95
CA GLU A 127 -1.88 -3.50 10.63
C GLU A 127 -3.13 -2.72 10.20
N ALA A 128 -4.30 -3.03 10.76
CA ALA A 128 -5.55 -2.32 10.52
C ALA A 128 -5.62 -0.97 11.26
N MET A 129 -4.90 -0.82 12.37
CA MET A 129 -5.06 0.33 13.27
C MET A 129 -4.84 1.69 12.59
N PRO A 130 -3.83 1.89 11.73
CA PRO A 130 -3.62 3.17 11.06
C PRO A 130 -4.75 3.51 10.07
N ILE A 131 -5.34 2.49 9.42
CA ILE A 131 -6.49 2.67 8.53
C ILE A 131 -7.70 3.11 9.35
N LEU A 132 -8.01 2.41 10.44
CA LEU A 132 -9.13 2.72 11.33
C LEU A 132 -8.97 4.09 12.02
N ALA A 133 -7.74 4.47 12.36
CA ALA A 133 -7.42 5.79 12.90
C ALA A 133 -7.52 6.93 11.86
N GLY A 134 -7.88 6.61 10.61
CA GLY A 134 -8.03 7.59 9.52
C GLY A 134 -6.71 8.14 8.98
N ALA A 135 -5.57 7.52 9.31
CA ALA A 135 -4.24 7.94 8.82
C ALA A 135 -4.12 7.80 7.29
N PHE A 136 -4.89 6.86 6.72
CA PHE A 136 -5.08 6.71 5.28
C PHE A 136 -6.48 7.22 4.91
N GLY A 137 -6.68 8.55 4.92
CA GLY A 137 -7.96 9.15 4.54
C GLY A 137 -8.44 8.70 3.15
N ARG A 138 -9.71 8.98 2.80
CA ARG A 138 -10.43 8.57 1.57
C ARG A 138 -9.76 8.95 0.21
N GLY A 139 -8.58 9.59 0.24
CA GLY A 139 -7.76 9.93 -0.93
C GLY A 139 -6.25 9.75 -0.69
N ALA A 140 -5.82 9.06 0.37
CA ALA A 140 -4.41 8.85 0.69
C ALA A 140 -3.74 7.72 -0.12
N MET A 141 -4.51 6.97 -0.93
CA MET A 141 -3.93 6.08 -1.94
C MET A 141 -3.14 6.88 -3.00
N ASP A 142 -3.54 8.12 -3.26
CA ASP A 142 -2.83 9.09 -4.12
C ASP A 142 -1.47 9.51 -3.55
N ARG A 143 -1.23 9.32 -2.24
CA ARG A 143 0.01 9.70 -1.54
C ARG A 143 1.05 8.57 -1.45
N LEU A 144 0.76 7.39 -2.01
CA LEU A 144 1.75 6.32 -2.10
C LEU A 144 2.87 6.63 -3.11
N HIS A 145 2.77 7.76 -3.82
CA HIS A 145 3.86 8.33 -4.63
C HIS A 145 4.83 9.27 -3.90
N ASP A 146 4.80 9.35 -2.56
CA ASP A 146 5.81 10.09 -1.79
C ASP A 146 6.43 9.28 -0.65
N ARG A 147 6.82 8.02 -0.95
CA ARG A 147 7.69 7.21 -0.07
C ARG A 147 8.86 6.53 -0.79
N ASN A 148 9.41 7.20 -1.81
CA ASN A 148 10.85 7.13 -2.07
C ASN A 148 11.63 8.12 -1.18
N ARG A 149 11.15 8.33 0.04
CA ARG A 149 11.91 8.96 1.11
C ARG A 149 11.87 8.01 2.30
N GLU A 150 12.99 7.30 2.46
CA GLU A 150 13.48 6.76 3.73
C GLU A 150 12.39 6.12 4.62
N VAL A 151 12.25 4.80 4.51
CA VAL A 151 11.85 4.01 5.68
C VAL A 151 12.87 4.31 6.78
N GLU A 152 12.39 4.81 7.92
CA GLU A 152 13.17 5.32 9.04
C GLU A 152 14.10 4.25 9.65
N PHE A 153 15.31 4.14 9.11
CA PHE A 153 16.53 3.86 9.88
C PHE A 153 17.18 5.17 10.39
N GLY A 154 16.43 6.29 10.34
CA GLY A 154 16.94 7.66 10.52
C GLY A 154 17.24 8.11 11.95
N SER A 155 16.70 7.48 13.00
CA SER A 155 16.86 8.02 14.38
C SER A 155 18.24 7.79 15.02
N LEU A 156 19.09 6.90 14.48
CA LEU A 156 20.46 6.71 14.99
C LEU A 156 21.55 7.35 14.11
N HIS A 157 21.30 7.52 12.80
CA HIS A 157 22.28 8.16 11.90
C HIS A 157 22.10 9.67 11.80
N ARG A 158 20.89 10.20 12.02
CA ARG A 158 20.63 11.66 11.99
C ARG A 158 21.47 12.43 13.00
N ILE A 159 21.72 11.88 14.20
CA ILE A 159 22.60 12.52 15.20
C ILE A 159 24.07 12.55 14.70
N SER A 160 24.50 11.53 13.95
CA SER A 160 25.87 11.43 13.44
C SER A 160 26.10 12.31 12.20
N ASP A 161 25.11 12.37 11.32
CA ASP A 161 25.14 13.25 10.14
C ASP A 161 24.95 14.71 10.50
N GLU A 162 24.11 15.04 11.49
CA GLU A 162 23.97 16.42 12.00
C GLU A 162 25.27 16.94 12.64
N LEU A 163 26.05 16.07 13.29
CA LEU A 163 27.38 16.41 13.82
C LEU A 163 28.42 16.61 12.70
N ALA A 164 28.37 15.79 11.63
CA ALA A 164 29.23 15.95 10.47
C ALA A 164 28.86 17.19 9.63
N GLU A 165 27.57 17.53 9.58
CA GLU A 165 27.04 18.69 8.89
C GLU A 165 27.32 19.98 9.65
N PHE A 166 27.27 19.99 10.99
CA PHE A 166 27.76 21.12 11.80
C PHE A 166 29.25 21.38 11.55
N ALA A 167 30.08 20.34 11.50
CA ALA A 167 31.50 20.46 11.20
C ALA A 167 31.76 21.03 9.79
N ARG A 168 31.00 20.58 8.77
CA ARG A 168 31.10 21.10 7.39
C ARG A 168 30.50 22.50 7.23
N THR A 169 29.54 22.89 8.05
CA THR A 169 28.91 24.23 8.04
C THR A 169 29.82 25.25 8.70
N LEU A 170 30.49 24.89 9.80
CA LEU A 170 31.56 25.71 10.40
C LEU A 170 32.72 25.91 9.42
N SER A 171 33.09 24.91 8.63
CA SER A 171 34.09 25.06 7.55
C SER A 171 33.60 25.88 6.36
N ARG A 172 32.31 25.83 5.99
CA ARG A 172 31.75 26.59 4.85
C ARG A 172 31.45 28.06 5.16
N MET A 173 31.10 28.40 6.41
CA MET A 173 30.93 29.81 6.82
C MET A 173 32.27 30.55 6.92
N ALA A 174 33.40 29.84 6.97
CA ALA A 174 34.73 30.44 6.92
C ALA A 174 35.19 30.83 5.50
N GLU A 175 34.47 30.43 4.43
CA GLU A 175 35.08 30.42 3.09
C GLU A 175 34.20 30.93 1.94
N THR A 176 33.03 31.54 2.18
CA THR A 176 32.21 32.05 1.05
C THR A 176 31.46 33.34 1.34
N GLU A 177 32.21 34.39 1.69
CA GLU A 177 31.94 35.73 1.17
C GLU A 177 32.55 35.82 -0.24
N ARG A 178 31.72 35.68 -1.30
CA ARG A 178 31.83 36.37 -2.62
C ARG A 178 30.91 35.74 -3.69
N GLN A 179 29.99 36.58 -4.19
CA GLN A 179 29.42 36.65 -5.57
C GLN A 179 28.22 35.70 -5.90
N THR A 180 26.95 36.15 -5.89
CA THR A 180 26.11 36.88 -6.91
C THR A 180 25.96 36.13 -8.25
N GLY A 181 24.83 35.87 -8.91
CA GLY A 181 23.38 36.15 -8.84
C GLY A 181 22.72 35.69 -10.18
N VAL A 182 21.38 35.84 -10.38
CA VAL A 182 20.58 35.93 -11.66
C VAL A 182 19.36 34.96 -11.84
N SER A 183 18.14 35.56 -11.74
CA SER A 183 16.92 35.68 -12.61
C SER A 183 16.14 34.54 -13.35
N ASP A 184 14.79 34.54 -13.15
CA ASP A 184 13.55 34.30 -13.98
C ASP A 184 13.42 33.12 -14.99
N LYS A 185 12.28 32.44 -15.32
CA LYS A 185 10.79 32.67 -15.29
C LYS A 185 10.00 31.33 -15.60
N PRO A 186 8.65 31.26 -15.52
CA PRO A 186 7.84 30.01 -15.54
C PRO A 186 7.07 29.70 -16.85
N VAL A 187 6.54 28.48 -17.03
CA VAL A 187 5.66 28.09 -18.17
C VAL A 187 4.45 27.26 -17.71
N SER A 188 3.26 27.56 -18.27
CA SER A 188 1.93 27.08 -17.89
C SER A 188 1.45 25.77 -18.55
N PHE A 189 0.58 25.06 -17.86
CA PHE A 189 -0.11 23.82 -18.23
C PHE A 189 -1.36 24.04 -19.11
N ARG A 190 -1.67 23.10 -20.02
CA ARG A 190 -2.97 22.98 -20.72
C ARG A 190 -3.64 21.65 -20.33
N PRO A 191 -4.96 21.59 -20.06
CA PRO A 191 -5.66 20.34 -19.80
C PRO A 191 -6.18 19.69 -21.11
N ALA A 192 -6.26 18.36 -21.12
CA ALA A 192 -6.80 17.55 -22.22
C ALA A 192 -8.33 17.36 -22.12
N PRO A 193 -9.05 17.15 -23.24
CA PRO A 193 -10.52 17.09 -23.25
C PRO A 193 -11.06 15.78 -22.66
N VAL A 194 -12.17 15.92 -21.93
CA VAL A 194 -12.93 14.84 -21.29
C VAL A 194 -13.99 14.33 -22.25
N GLY A 195 -14.02 13.02 -22.53
CA GLY A 195 -15.20 12.33 -23.02
C GLY A 195 -14.97 11.27 -24.10
N GLY A 196 -15.43 10.05 -23.82
CA GLY A 196 -15.88 9.11 -24.85
C GLY A 196 -15.36 7.69 -24.71
N PHE A 197 -16.10 6.85 -23.98
CA PHE A 197 -16.08 5.38 -24.08
C PHE A 197 -15.81 4.94 -25.53
N ARG A 198 -14.76 4.15 -25.76
CA ARG A 198 -14.53 3.47 -27.03
C ARG A 198 -14.40 1.98 -26.78
N GLY A 199 -15.36 1.22 -27.33
CA GLY A 199 -15.32 -0.23 -27.39
C GLY A 199 -14.11 -0.76 -28.17
N PHE A 200 -13.82 -2.02 -27.90
CA PHE A 200 -12.70 -2.83 -28.39
C PHE A 200 -12.38 -2.67 -29.88
N PRO A 201 -11.09 -2.60 -30.25
CA PRO A 201 -10.56 -3.35 -31.36
C PRO A 201 -10.08 -4.71 -30.86
N GLN A 202 -10.70 -5.80 -31.32
CA GLN A 202 -10.05 -7.12 -31.33
C GLN A 202 -8.85 -7.03 -32.29
N GLY A 203 -7.67 -6.72 -31.74
CA GLY A 203 -6.40 -6.77 -32.47
C GLY A 203 -5.83 -8.18 -32.41
N ALA A 204 -5.48 -8.74 -33.57
CA ALA A 204 -4.65 -9.95 -33.64
C ALA A 204 -3.37 -9.77 -32.79
N PRO A 205 -2.82 -10.85 -32.20
CA PRO A 205 -1.63 -10.77 -31.37
C PRO A 205 -0.51 -10.08 -32.16
N LYS A 206 -0.03 -8.94 -31.65
CA LYS A 206 1.16 -8.29 -32.21
C LYS A 206 2.34 -9.25 -31.99
N PRO A 207 3.21 -9.48 -32.98
CA PRO A 207 4.40 -10.28 -32.76
C PRO A 207 5.31 -9.53 -31.79
N HIS A 208 5.39 -10.02 -30.55
CA HIS A 208 6.38 -9.54 -29.60
C HIS A 208 7.78 -9.94 -30.10
N SER A 209 8.70 -8.98 -30.15
CA SER A 209 10.10 -9.22 -30.51
C SER A 209 10.89 -9.94 -29.42
N VAL A 210 10.28 -10.17 -28.26
CA VAL A 210 10.90 -10.64 -27.01
C VAL A 210 10.39 -12.03 -26.67
N ASP A 211 11.31 -12.95 -26.37
CA ASP A 211 10.99 -14.31 -25.95
C ASP A 211 10.67 -14.36 -24.44
N ALA A 212 9.65 -15.13 -24.06
CA ALA A 212 9.26 -15.37 -22.67
C ALA A 212 10.45 -15.89 -21.84
N THR A 213 11.27 -16.77 -22.43
CA THR A 213 12.46 -17.33 -21.79
C THR A 213 13.42 -16.23 -21.31
N ALA A 214 13.61 -15.18 -22.11
CA ALA A 214 14.52 -14.09 -21.76
C ALA A 214 14.00 -13.28 -20.56
N VAL A 215 12.68 -13.03 -20.49
CA VAL A 215 12.05 -12.35 -19.34
C VAL A 215 12.12 -13.22 -18.09
N ARG A 216 11.83 -14.53 -18.21
CA ARG A 216 11.95 -15.49 -17.10
C ARG A 216 13.38 -15.60 -16.57
N ASP A 217 14.38 -15.51 -17.44
CA ASP A 217 15.80 -15.47 -17.04
C ASP A 217 16.15 -14.22 -16.22
N ILE A 218 15.56 -13.06 -16.54
CA ILE A 218 15.72 -11.84 -15.75
C ILE A 218 15.11 -12.03 -14.37
N ILE A 219 13.87 -12.54 -14.27
CA ILE A 219 13.22 -12.84 -13.00
C ILE A 219 14.11 -13.78 -12.17
N LYS A 220 14.59 -14.88 -12.77
CA LYS A 220 15.46 -15.84 -12.10
C LYS A 220 16.76 -15.20 -11.57
N LYS A 221 17.40 -14.34 -12.35
CA LYS A 221 18.60 -13.60 -11.92
C LYS A 221 18.32 -12.65 -10.76
N ARG A 222 17.13 -12.04 -10.72
CA ARG A 222 16.69 -11.18 -9.61
C ARG A 222 16.48 -11.99 -8.34
N ARG A 223 15.74 -13.11 -8.42
CA ARG A 223 15.52 -14.04 -7.31
C ARG A 223 16.80 -14.68 -6.79
N LEU A 224 17.79 -14.89 -7.67
CA LEU A 224 19.09 -15.40 -7.27
C LEU A 224 19.79 -14.51 -6.24
N ARG A 225 19.52 -13.19 -6.23
CA ARG A 225 20.11 -12.26 -5.24
C ARG A 225 19.70 -12.60 -3.81
N GLU A 226 18.48 -13.09 -3.60
CA GLU A 226 17.95 -13.47 -2.28
C GLU A 226 18.75 -14.63 -1.65
N ARG A 227 19.51 -15.40 -2.45
CA ARG A 227 20.40 -16.45 -1.94
C ARG A 227 21.72 -15.92 -1.39
N PHE A 228 22.08 -14.68 -1.73
CA PHE A 228 23.38 -14.08 -1.38
C PHE A 228 23.23 -12.86 -0.46
N PHE A 229 22.09 -12.19 -0.50
CA PHE A 229 21.81 -10.98 0.24
C PHE A 229 20.42 -11.06 0.87
N ASP A 230 20.19 -10.23 1.89
CA ASP A 230 18.86 -10.04 2.45
C ASP A 230 17.88 -9.60 1.35
N ALA A 231 16.72 -10.27 1.29
CA ALA A 231 15.72 -10.05 0.26
C ALA A 231 15.15 -8.63 0.31
N GLU A 232 15.05 -8.04 1.50
CA GLU A 232 14.49 -6.70 1.69
C GLU A 232 15.35 -5.59 1.04
N LEU A 233 16.65 -5.83 0.84
CA LEU A 233 17.57 -4.85 0.26
C LEU A 233 17.33 -4.56 -1.22
N PHE A 234 16.73 -5.50 -1.95
CA PHE A 234 16.59 -5.44 -3.41
C PHE A 234 15.14 -5.63 -3.89
N ALA A 235 14.17 -5.43 -3.00
CA ALA A 235 12.76 -5.50 -3.34
C ALA A 235 12.38 -4.35 -4.29
N ASP A 236 11.78 -4.69 -5.42
CA ASP A 236 11.19 -3.75 -6.37
C ASP A 236 9.91 -4.37 -6.90
N PRO A 237 8.84 -4.31 -6.08
CA PRO A 237 7.61 -5.06 -6.32
C PRO A 237 6.90 -4.62 -7.60
N ALA A 238 6.95 -3.33 -7.94
CA ALA A 238 6.36 -2.83 -9.17
C ALA A 238 7.03 -3.45 -10.40
N TRP A 239 8.37 -3.49 -10.42
CA TRP A 239 9.08 -4.12 -11.53
C TRP A 239 8.90 -5.64 -11.56
N ASP A 240 8.91 -6.32 -10.41
CA ASP A 240 8.70 -7.76 -10.34
C ASP A 240 7.30 -8.16 -10.86
N ILE A 241 6.27 -7.36 -10.53
CA ILE A 241 4.90 -7.50 -11.07
C ILE A 241 4.90 -7.35 -12.59
N LEU A 242 5.54 -6.30 -13.13
CA LEU A 242 5.59 -6.05 -14.58
C LEU A 242 6.29 -7.19 -15.33
N LEU A 243 7.40 -7.70 -14.78
CA LEU A 243 8.14 -8.81 -15.37
C LEU A 243 7.31 -10.10 -15.41
N ASP A 244 6.62 -10.43 -14.32
CA ASP A 244 5.83 -11.66 -14.25
C ASP A 244 4.63 -11.61 -15.21
N LEU A 245 3.90 -10.48 -15.22
CA LEU A 245 2.79 -10.29 -16.16
C LEU A 245 3.25 -10.30 -17.61
N LYS A 246 4.42 -9.71 -17.92
CA LYS A 246 4.97 -9.76 -19.28
C LYS A 246 5.32 -11.18 -19.70
N ALA A 247 5.96 -11.95 -18.81
CA ALA A 247 6.31 -13.33 -19.11
C ALA A 247 5.05 -14.19 -19.32
N ALA A 248 4.04 -14.03 -18.46
CA ALA A 248 2.76 -14.72 -18.60
C ALA A 248 2.04 -14.35 -19.90
N ALA A 249 2.02 -13.06 -20.28
CA ALA A 249 1.42 -12.61 -21.54
C ALA A 249 2.10 -13.24 -22.76
N LEU A 250 3.44 -13.32 -22.77
CA LEU A 250 4.21 -13.99 -23.82
C LEU A 250 3.95 -15.51 -23.88
N GLU A 251 3.62 -16.12 -22.74
CA GLU A 251 3.25 -17.54 -22.61
C GLU A 251 1.75 -17.80 -22.89
N GLY A 252 0.95 -16.76 -23.15
CA GLY A 252 -0.49 -16.87 -23.32
C GLY A 252 -1.24 -17.28 -22.05
N GLN A 253 -0.67 -17.00 -20.87
CA GLN A 253 -1.23 -17.33 -19.57
C GLN A 253 -1.88 -16.10 -18.93
N SER A 254 -2.93 -16.34 -18.14
CA SER A 254 -3.54 -15.32 -17.27
C SER A 254 -3.05 -15.48 -15.84
N VAL A 255 -2.87 -14.37 -15.12
CA VAL A 255 -2.31 -14.37 -13.76
C VAL A 255 -3.38 -13.94 -12.77
N SER A 256 -3.63 -14.76 -11.75
CA SER A 256 -4.52 -14.40 -10.64
C SER A 256 -3.86 -13.40 -9.70
N VAL A 257 -4.68 -12.73 -8.87
CA VAL A 257 -4.18 -11.79 -7.86
C VAL A 257 -3.25 -12.50 -6.87
N SER A 258 -3.65 -13.66 -6.35
CA SER A 258 -2.85 -14.47 -5.44
C SER A 258 -1.48 -14.85 -6.02
N SER A 259 -1.43 -15.28 -7.29
CA SER A 259 -0.18 -15.60 -8.00
C SER A 259 0.70 -14.35 -8.16
N LEU A 260 0.09 -13.21 -8.48
CA LEU A 260 0.81 -11.96 -8.66
C LEU A 260 1.41 -11.44 -7.34
N CYS A 261 0.73 -11.64 -6.21
CA CYS A 261 1.26 -11.34 -4.89
C CYS A 261 2.55 -12.13 -4.58
N ILE A 262 2.61 -13.41 -4.96
CA ILE A 262 3.81 -14.24 -4.83
C ILE A 262 4.94 -13.69 -5.73
N ALA A 263 4.60 -13.33 -6.96
CA ALA A 263 5.55 -12.79 -7.94
C ALA A 263 6.18 -11.47 -7.48
N ALA A 264 5.43 -10.63 -6.77
CA ALA A 264 5.87 -9.32 -6.28
C ALA A 264 7.02 -9.34 -5.24
N SER A 265 7.37 -10.51 -4.70
CA SER A 265 8.54 -10.68 -3.80
C SER A 265 8.44 -9.93 -2.46
N VAL A 266 7.23 -9.57 -2.02
CA VAL A 266 6.97 -8.80 -0.79
C VAL A 266 5.79 -9.43 -0.04
N PRO A 267 5.55 -9.07 1.25
CA PRO A 267 4.36 -9.54 1.96
C PRO A 267 3.07 -9.28 1.16
N PRO A 268 2.09 -10.19 1.16
CA PRO A 268 0.90 -10.08 0.29
C PRO A 268 0.12 -8.77 0.47
N THR A 269 -0.03 -8.26 1.70
CA THR A 269 -0.68 -6.96 1.96
C THR A 269 0.04 -5.80 1.27
N THR A 270 1.37 -5.88 1.19
CA THR A 270 2.20 -4.91 0.47
C THR A 270 2.04 -5.06 -1.04
N ALA A 271 2.03 -6.29 -1.56
CA ALA A 271 1.81 -6.55 -2.98
C ALA A 271 0.46 -6.03 -3.47
N LEU A 272 -0.62 -6.27 -2.72
CA LEU A 272 -1.97 -5.80 -3.06
C LEU A 272 -2.06 -4.29 -3.17
N ARG A 273 -1.35 -3.56 -2.29
CA ARG A 273 -1.27 -2.09 -2.37
C ARG A 273 -0.59 -1.63 -3.66
N TRP A 274 0.51 -2.28 -4.06
CA TRP A 274 1.17 -1.99 -5.34
C TRP A 274 0.28 -2.32 -6.53
N ILE A 275 -0.35 -3.50 -6.55
CA ILE A 275 -1.29 -3.90 -7.60
C ILE A 275 -2.42 -2.87 -7.72
N THR A 276 -2.94 -2.36 -6.60
CA THR A 276 -3.98 -1.32 -6.61
C THR A 276 -3.48 -0.02 -7.23
N ALA A 277 -2.37 0.53 -6.72
CA ALA A 277 -1.80 1.78 -7.23
C ALA A 277 -1.41 1.68 -8.72
N MET A 278 -0.89 0.54 -9.16
CA MET A 278 -0.56 0.30 -10.56
C MET A 278 -1.80 0.11 -11.44
N THR A 279 -2.90 -0.43 -10.90
CA THR A 279 -4.20 -0.45 -11.61
C THR A 279 -4.78 0.96 -11.74
N GLU A 280 -4.77 1.74 -10.65
CA GLU A 280 -5.30 3.11 -10.61
C GLU A 280 -4.53 4.06 -11.55
N SER A 281 -3.21 3.88 -11.67
CA SER A 281 -2.37 4.62 -12.62
C SER A 281 -2.50 4.14 -14.08
N GLY A 282 -3.33 3.13 -14.35
CA GLY A 282 -3.55 2.59 -15.69
C GLY A 282 -2.42 1.70 -16.21
N MET A 283 -1.48 1.28 -15.37
CA MET A 283 -0.42 0.35 -15.79
C MET A 283 -0.92 -1.08 -15.94
N LEU A 284 -1.86 -1.48 -15.08
CA LEU A 284 -2.48 -2.80 -15.04
C LEU A 284 -3.97 -2.71 -15.37
N VAL A 285 -4.50 -3.77 -15.95
CA VAL A 285 -5.93 -3.94 -16.23
C VAL A 285 -6.42 -5.21 -15.54
N ARG A 286 -7.66 -5.19 -15.07
CA ARG A 286 -8.30 -6.35 -14.44
C ARG A 286 -9.36 -6.93 -15.36
N ARG A 287 -9.45 -8.25 -15.37
CA ARG A 287 -10.52 -9.00 -16.03
C ARG A 287 -11.09 -10.04 -15.09
N GLN A 288 -12.41 -10.11 -15.02
CA GLN A 288 -13.06 -11.28 -14.47
C GLN A 288 -12.81 -12.47 -15.41
N ASP A 289 -12.55 -13.64 -14.84
CA ASP A 289 -12.44 -14.88 -15.60
C ASP A 289 -13.80 -15.17 -16.26
N PRO A 290 -13.87 -15.29 -17.60
CA PRO A 290 -15.13 -15.57 -18.31
C PRO A 290 -15.77 -16.90 -17.91
N ASP A 291 -14.97 -17.86 -17.45
CA ASP A 291 -15.41 -19.22 -17.13
C ASP A 291 -15.71 -19.41 -15.63
N ASP A 292 -15.19 -18.53 -14.77
CA ASP A 292 -15.42 -18.56 -13.32
C ASP A 292 -15.47 -17.15 -12.71
N ALA A 293 -16.67 -16.66 -12.43
CA ALA A 293 -16.88 -15.33 -11.86
C ALA A 293 -16.18 -15.10 -10.50
N ARG A 294 -15.70 -16.17 -9.84
CA ARG A 294 -14.93 -16.11 -8.59
C ARG A 294 -13.46 -15.80 -8.79
N ARG A 295 -12.98 -15.70 -10.04
CA ARG A 295 -11.57 -15.44 -10.33
C ARG A 295 -11.41 -14.10 -11.02
N VAL A 296 -10.42 -13.34 -10.56
CA VAL A 296 -9.97 -12.10 -11.20
C VAL A 296 -8.56 -12.29 -11.69
N PHE A 297 -8.35 -12.02 -12.97
CA PHE A 297 -7.05 -11.94 -13.59
C PHE A 297 -6.58 -10.50 -13.68
N VAL A 298 -5.26 -10.34 -13.60
CA VAL A 298 -4.56 -9.07 -13.80
C VAL A 298 -3.70 -9.21 -15.04
N ASP A 299 -3.78 -8.20 -15.91
CA ASP A 299 -2.99 -8.09 -17.13
C ASP A 299 -2.25 -6.75 -17.16
N LEU A 300 -1.26 -6.64 -18.04
CA LEU A 300 -0.70 -5.35 -18.42
C LEU A 300 -1.73 -4.56 -19.25
N SER A 301 -1.76 -3.23 -19.09
CA SER A 301 -2.44 -2.39 -20.08
C SER A 301 -1.69 -2.43 -21.41
N GLU A 302 -2.40 -2.20 -22.52
CA GLU A 302 -1.78 -2.16 -23.86
C GLU A 302 -0.62 -1.16 -23.94
N GLU A 303 -0.74 -0.03 -23.23
CA GLU A 303 0.29 1.00 -23.18
C GLU A 303 1.53 0.52 -22.43
N THR A 304 1.35 -0.10 -21.26
CA THR A 304 2.46 -0.64 -20.46
C THR A 304 3.15 -1.79 -21.15
N ASP A 305 2.38 -2.68 -21.79
CA ASP A 305 2.93 -3.81 -22.54
C ASP A 305 3.80 -3.33 -23.71
N ALA A 306 3.36 -2.32 -24.46
CA ALA A 306 4.14 -1.71 -25.52
C ALA A 306 5.43 -1.05 -24.99
N LYS A 307 5.37 -0.35 -23.85
CA LYS A 307 6.57 0.23 -23.21
C LYS A 307 7.57 -0.83 -22.76
N LEU A 308 7.09 -1.97 -22.27
CA LEU A 308 7.94 -3.10 -21.92
C LEU A 308 8.58 -3.74 -23.16
N ASP A 309 7.84 -3.87 -24.25
CA ASP A 309 8.40 -4.32 -25.54
C ASP A 309 9.54 -3.41 -26.03
N ASP A 310 9.35 -2.10 -25.96
CA ASP A 310 10.39 -1.12 -26.30
C ASP A 310 11.61 -1.27 -25.37
N TYR A 311 11.38 -1.36 -24.06
CA TYR A 311 12.43 -1.56 -23.07
C TYR A 311 13.27 -2.82 -23.34
N PHE A 312 12.61 -3.96 -23.58
CA PHE A 312 13.30 -5.22 -23.82
C PHE A 312 13.97 -5.25 -25.19
N THR A 313 13.37 -4.63 -26.21
CA THR A 313 14.02 -4.49 -27.52
C THR A 313 15.36 -3.76 -27.37
N LEU A 314 15.39 -2.66 -26.60
CA LEU A 314 16.62 -1.88 -26.37
C LEU A 314 17.63 -2.60 -25.46
N THR A 315 17.19 -3.36 -24.46
CA THR A 315 18.09 -3.93 -23.44
C THR A 315 18.59 -5.33 -23.79
N ILE A 316 17.78 -6.17 -24.45
CA ILE A 316 18.16 -7.55 -24.80
C ILE A 316 19.00 -7.59 -26.08
N HIS A 317 18.73 -6.72 -27.06
CA HIS A 317 19.53 -6.64 -28.30
C HIS A 317 20.85 -5.87 -28.13
N SER A 318 21.04 -5.19 -26.99
CA SER A 318 22.29 -4.48 -26.66
C SER A 318 23.30 -5.35 -25.92
N GLY A 319 23.12 -6.68 -25.92
CA GLY A 319 24.12 -7.62 -25.41
C GLY A 319 25.47 -7.43 -26.14
N PRO A 320 26.60 -7.29 -25.43
CA PRO A 320 27.89 -7.11 -26.07
C PRO A 320 28.24 -8.32 -26.93
N ASN A 321 28.65 -8.05 -28.16
CA ASN A 321 29.44 -8.99 -28.95
C ASN A 321 30.81 -9.09 -28.26
N ILE A 322 30.96 -10.02 -27.29
CA ILE A 322 32.25 -10.34 -26.64
C ILE A 322 32.48 -11.84 -26.79
#